data_AF-A0A1V6JXF4-F1
#
_entry.id   AF-A0A1V6JXF4-F1
#
_cell.length_a   1.000
_cell.length_b   1.000
_cell.length_c   1.000
_cell.angle_alpha   90.00
_cell.angle_beta   90.00
_cell.angle_gamma   90.00
#
_symmetry.space_group_name_H-M   'P 1'
#
loop_
_entity.id
_entity.type
_entity.pdbx_description
1 polymer ?
#
loop_
_entity_poly.entity_id
_entity_poly.type
_entity_poly.pdbx_seq_one_letter_code
_entity_poly.pdbx_strand_id
1 'polypeptide(L)' 'MSPGQQQVLFENTARAMGDAPEFIKVRHIANCLKADPAYGKGVADALGIPLDRVK' A
#
# COMPACT_ATOMS: atom_id res chain seq x y z
N MET A 1 -12.93 2.38 9.03
CA MET A 1 -11.86 3.13 9.74
C MET A 1 -12.10 4.61 9.55
N SER A 2 -11.77 5.45 10.53
CA SER A 2 -11.75 6.89 10.30
C SER A 2 -10.62 7.27 9.33
N PRO A 3 -10.69 8.45 8.67
CA PRO A 3 -9.61 8.90 7.79
C PRO A 3 -8.23 8.92 8.47
N GLY A 4 -8.16 9.35 9.74
CA GLY A 4 -6.92 9.33 10.51
C GLY A 4 -6.39 7.91 10.77
N GLN A 5 -7.28 6.95 11.05
CA GLN A 5 -6.89 5.55 11.22
C GLN A 5 -6.43 4.90 9.92
N GLN A 6 -7.01 5.29 8.78
CA GLN A 6 -6.56 4.83 7.46
C GLN A 6 -5.16 5.34 7.14
N GLN A 7 -4.89 6.62 7.39
CA GLN A 7 -3.55 7.19 7.21
C GLN A 7 -2.50 6.43 8.02
N VAL A 8 -2.77 6.20 9.30
CA VAL A 8 -1.89 5.43 10.19
C VAL A 8 -1.71 4.00 9.68
N LEU A 9 -2.76 3.35 9.17
CA LEU A 9 -2.65 2.02 8.56
C LEU A 9 -1.70 2.03 7.38
N PHE A 10 -1.83 2.97 6.44
CA PHE A 10 -1.00 3.02 5.23
C PHE A 10 0.48 3.25 5.57
N GLU A 11 0.76 4.20 6.45
CA GLU A 11 2.12 4.51 6.92
C GLU A 11 2.75 3.35 7.69
N ASN A 12 1.98 2.66 8.53
CA ASN A 12 2.45 1.48 9.25
C ASN A 12 2.78 0.33 8.30
N THR A 13 1.91 0.06 7.32
CA THR A 13 2.16 -0.96 6.30
C THR A 13 3.42 -0.64 5.50
N ALA A 14 3.60 0.62 5.08
CA ALA A 14 4.79 1.03 4.35
C ALA A 14 6.08 0.84 5.16
N ARG A 15 6.07 1.23 6.44
CA ARG A 15 7.21 1.00 7.36
C ARG A 15 7.49 -0.48 7.57
N ALA A 16 6.46 -1.30 7.76
CA ALA A 16 6.59 -2.73 7.99
C ALA A 16 7.15 -3.48 6.77
N MET A 17 6.90 -2.99 5.56
CA MET A 17 7.47 -3.57 4.34
C MET A 17 8.99 -3.34 4.22
N GLY A 18 9.56 -2.35 4.92
CA GLY A 18 11.00 -2.16 5.06
C GLY A 18 11.80 -2.31 3.76
N ASP A 19 12.82 -3.17 3.80
CA ASP A 19 13.71 -3.53 2.70
C ASP A 19 13.18 -4.68 1.83
N ALA A 20 11.90 -5.07 2.00
CA ALA A 20 11.31 -6.12 1.17
C ALA A 20 11.47 -5.78 -0.33
N PRO A 21 11.82 -6.79 -1.15
CA PRO A 21 11.93 -6.60 -2.59
C PRO A 21 10.69 -5.95 -3.21
N GLU A 22 10.90 -5.10 -4.22
CA GLU A 22 9.83 -4.32 -4.87
C GLU A 22 8.65 -5.20 -5.32
N PHE A 23 8.92 -6.37 -5.90
CA PHE A 23 7.86 -7.28 -6.37
C PHE A 23 6.94 -7.77 -5.23
N ILE A 24 7.44 -7.87 -3.99
CA ILE A 24 6.62 -8.23 -2.81
C ILE A 24 5.73 -7.06 -2.43
N LYS A 25 6.27 -5.84 -2.45
CA LYS A 25 5.53 -4.60 -2.19
C LYS A 25 4.41 -4.41 -3.22
N VAL A 26 4.71 -4.59 -4.51
CA VAL A 26 3.73 -4.56 -5.60
C VAL A 26 2.63 -5.60 -5.40
N ARG A 27 2.99 -6.85 -5.06
CA ARG A 27 2.01 -7.90 -4.77
C ARG A 27 1.10 -7.53 -3.59
N HIS A 28 1.65 -6.92 -2.55
CA HIS A 28 0.86 -6.46 -1.41
C HIS A 28 -0.13 -5.37 -1.82
N ILE A 29 0.32 -4.36 -2.57
CA ILE A 29 -0.55 -3.30 -3.10
C ILE A 29 -1.67 -3.90 -3.96
N ALA A 30 -1.37 -4.85 -4.84
CA ALA A 30 -2.38 -5.52 -5.67
C ALA A 30 -3.47 -6.21 -4.82
N ASN A 31 -3.10 -6.84 -3.71
CA ASN A 31 -4.06 -7.44 -2.79
C ASN A 31 -4.86 -6.38 -2.02
N CYS A 32 -4.24 -5.28 -1.62
CA CYS A 32 -4.94 -4.15 -1.01
C CYS A 32 -5.97 -3.53 -1.96
N LEU A 33 -5.64 -3.36 -3.25
CA LEU A 33 -6.56 -2.87 -4.29
C LEU A 33 -7.78 -3.79 -4.46
N LYS A 34 -7.57 -5.12 -4.40
CA LYS A 34 -8.67 -6.10 -4.46
C LYS A 34 -9.60 -6.02 -3.26
N ALA A 35 -9.06 -5.66 -2.09
CA ALA A 35 -9.86 -5.47 -0.88
C ALA A 35 -10.63 -4.15 -0.94
N ASP A 36 -9.96 -3.05 -1.30
CA ASP A 36 -10.54 -1.72 -1.47
C ASP A 36 -9.61 -0.84 -2.33
N PRO A 37 -10.12 -0.16 -3.38
CA PRO A 37 -9.29 0.71 -4.22
C PRO A 37 -8.58 1.83 -3.45
N ALA A 38 -9.22 2.43 -2.44
CA ALA A 38 -8.61 3.48 -1.62
C ALA A 38 -7.53 2.91 -0.70
N TYR A 39 -7.69 1.68 -0.22
CA TYR A 39 -6.66 1.01 0.57
C TYR A 39 -5.40 0.76 -0.27
N GLY A 40 -5.57 0.12 -1.44
CA GLY A 40 -4.45 -0.13 -2.34
C GLY A 40 -3.74 1.14 -2.76
N LYS A 41 -4.50 2.19 -3.13
CA LYS A 41 -3.93 3.49 -3.45
C LYS A 41 -3.16 4.10 -2.26
N GLY A 42 -3.74 4.08 -1.06
CA GLY A 42 -3.11 4.64 0.14
C GLY A 42 -1.78 3.95 0.48
N VAL A 43 -1.72 2.62 0.37
CA VAL A 43 -0.47 1.87 0.58
C VAL A 43 0.54 2.13 -0.54
N ALA A 44 0.09 2.26 -1.79
CA ALA A 44 0.96 2.61 -2.92
C ALA A 44 1.62 3.98 -2.73
N ASP A 45 0.81 4.99 -2.36
CA ASP A 45 1.28 6.34 -2.07
C ASP A 45 2.29 6.35 -0.91
N ALA A 46 2.00 5.61 0.18
CA ALA A 46 2.89 5.52 1.33
C ALA A 46 4.22 4.79 1.03
N LEU A 47 4.22 3.86 0.07
CA LEU A 47 5.42 3.17 -0.41
C LEU A 47 6.16 3.91 -1.52
N GLY A 48 5.58 5.00 -2.07
CA GLY A 48 6.13 5.70 -3.22
C GLY A 48 6.13 4.87 -4.51
N ILE A 49 5.24 3.87 -4.61
CA ILE A 49 5.14 3.00 -5.78
C ILE A 49 3.94 3.45 -6.62
N PRO A 50 4.13 3.88 -7.88
CA PRO A 50 3.01 4.30 -8.70
C PRO A 50 2.15 3.10 -9.11
N LEU A 51 0.83 3.30 -9.21
CA LEU A 51 -0.13 2.21 -9.46
C LEU A 51 0.05 1.54 -10.83
N ASP A 52 0.72 2.18 -11.79
CA ASP A 52 1.05 1.59 -13.10
C ASP A 52 2.04 0.41 -13.01
N ARG A 53 2.78 0.31 -11.90
CA ARG A 53 3.64 -0.84 -11.55
C ARG A 53 2.84 -2.01 -11.00
N VAL A 54 1.60 -1.77 -10.58
CA VAL A 54 0.68 -2.76 -10.02
C VAL A 54 -0.25 -3.20 -11.15
N LYS A 55 0.29 -4.03 -12.06
CA LYS A 55 -0.45 -4.63 -13.16
C LYS A 55 -1.21 -5.89 -12.72
#